data_AF-A0A2S9RPQ6-F1
#
_entry.id   AF-A0A2S9RPQ6-F1
#
_cell.length_a   1.000
_cell.length_b   1.000
_cell.length_c   1.000
_cell.angle_alpha   90.00
_cell.angle_beta   90.00
_cell.angle_gamma   90.00
#
_symmetry.space_group_name_H-M   'P 1'
#
loop_
_entity.id
_entity.type
_entity.pdbx_description
1 polymer ?
#
loop_
_entity_poly.entity_id
_entity_poly.type
_entity_poly.pdbx_seq_one_letter_code
_entity_poly.pdbx_strand_id
1 'polypeptide(L)'
;MISLFFITSADSGIYVLNNIASRDKSLASPAWQAIMWGTLMSVVAIVLMQSGGLANLQTMTLIVALPFALLMLVMCFSLWKGLIADKKYFSTKVNPTSIFWSGDKWKSHLEQMMNQTQEKDILRFLKNTALPAMRELRQELTGKYNLSVEINTLFEQEEPALELVIHKESMRDFMYGIKSVGREVSEQLINDENLPHIQHNVTYEPYTYFFDGRVGYDVQYMDQDELIADMLKQYERYLSLLDDVGQELMAHEQTELAE
;
A
#
# COMPACT_ATOMS: atom_id res chain seq x y z
N MET A 1 14.63 49.49 15.30
CA MET A 1 14.29 48.05 15.38
C MET A 1 12.78 47.83 15.25
N ILE A 2 11.94 48.36 16.15
CA ILE A 2 10.47 48.17 16.08
C ILE A 2 9.87 48.59 14.73
N SER A 3 10.28 49.73 14.18
CA SER A 3 9.78 50.20 12.87
C SER A 3 10.14 49.28 11.70
N LEU A 4 11.33 48.67 11.70
CA LEU A 4 11.75 47.73 10.66
C LEU A 4 10.95 46.43 10.74
N PHE A 5 10.78 45.87 11.94
CA PHE A 5 9.92 44.69 12.15
C PHE A 5 8.49 44.94 11.72
N PHE A 6 7.95 46.12 12.03
CA PHE A 6 6.60 46.50 11.61
C PHE A 6 6.49 46.57 10.08
N ILE A 7 7.46 47.19 9.40
CA ILE A 7 7.45 47.31 7.93
C ILE A 7 7.52 45.93 7.26
N THR A 8 8.45 45.08 7.67
CA THR A 8 8.60 43.73 7.07
C THR A 8 7.40 42.83 7.38
N SER A 9 6.84 42.91 8.59
CA SER A 9 5.63 42.15 8.94
C SER A 9 4.41 42.63 8.14
N ALA A 10 4.22 43.95 8.01
CA ALA A 10 3.14 44.53 7.21
C ALA A 10 3.26 44.15 5.73
N ASP A 11 4.48 44.20 5.17
CA ASP A 11 4.76 43.81 3.78
C ASP A 11 4.36 42.34 3.51
N SER A 12 4.77 41.42 4.39
CA SER A 12 4.39 40.00 4.28
C SER A 12 2.88 39.76 4.42
N GLY A 13 2.20 40.52 5.31
CA GLY A 13 0.75 40.42 5.50
C GLY A 13 -0.02 40.90 4.27
N ILE A 14 0.38 42.04 3.69
CA ILE A 14 -0.21 42.58 2.46
C ILE A 14 0.02 41.61 1.30
N TYR A 15 1.20 40.98 1.21
CA TYR A 15 1.48 39.97 0.20
C TYR A 15 0.53 38.76 0.29
N VAL A 16 0.30 38.22 1.49
CA VAL A 16 -0.62 37.09 1.70
C VAL A 16 -2.07 37.48 1.36
N LEU A 17 -2.54 38.64 1.83
CA LEU A 17 -3.88 39.15 1.50
C LEU A 17 -4.07 39.30 -0.01
N ASN A 18 -3.04 39.81 -0.68
CA ASN A 18 -3.03 39.94 -2.12
C ASN A 18 -3.19 38.59 -2.82
N ASN A 19 -2.42 37.58 -2.38
CA ASN A 19 -2.47 36.24 -2.95
C ASN A 19 -3.82 35.55 -2.73
N ILE A 20 -4.46 35.76 -1.57
CA ILE A 20 -5.79 35.20 -1.28
C ILE A 20 -6.87 35.85 -2.16
N ALA A 21 -6.77 37.17 -2.37
CA ALA A 21 -7.75 37.92 -3.19
C ALA A 21 -7.55 37.70 -4.70
N SER A 22 -6.31 37.52 -5.15
CA SER A 22 -6.01 37.12 -6.53
C SER A 22 -6.12 35.61 -6.65
N ARG A 23 -7.25 35.11 -7.13
CA ARG A 23 -7.51 33.69 -7.41
C ARG A 23 -6.48 33.03 -8.37
N ASP A 24 -5.59 33.81 -8.97
CA ASP A 24 -4.56 33.39 -9.92
C ASP A 24 -3.17 33.43 -9.27
N LYS A 25 -2.53 32.25 -9.18
CA LYS A 25 -1.18 32.06 -8.60
C LYS A 25 -0.05 32.50 -9.54
N SER A 26 -0.33 32.95 -10.76
CA SER A 26 0.68 33.08 -11.82
C SER A 26 1.18 34.48 -12.14
N LEU A 27 0.58 35.55 -11.61
CA LEU A 27 0.98 36.92 -11.92
C LEU A 27 1.16 37.73 -10.62
N ALA A 28 2.27 38.47 -10.54
CA ALA A 28 2.53 39.37 -9.42
C ALA A 28 1.28 40.23 -9.15
N SER A 29 0.75 40.15 -7.93
CA SER A 29 -0.45 40.90 -7.55
C SER A 29 -0.27 42.39 -7.90
N PRO A 30 -1.27 43.06 -8.50
CA PRO A 30 -1.15 44.45 -8.91
C PRO A 30 -0.68 45.33 -7.75
N ALA A 31 0.32 46.19 -7.99
CA ALA A 31 0.88 47.08 -6.95
C ALA A 31 -0.18 48.00 -6.33
N TRP A 32 -1.22 48.37 -7.09
CA TRP A 32 -2.38 49.12 -6.59
C TRP A 32 -3.12 48.39 -5.46
N GLN A 33 -3.25 47.07 -5.55
CA GLN A 33 -3.93 46.25 -4.55
C GLN A 33 -3.16 46.24 -3.22
N ALA A 34 -1.82 46.20 -3.27
CA ALA A 34 -0.97 46.31 -2.10
C ALA A 34 -1.14 47.67 -1.38
N ILE A 35 -1.18 48.76 -2.14
CA ILE A 35 -1.38 50.12 -1.60
C ILE A 35 -2.77 50.25 -0.98
N MET A 36 -3.80 49.68 -1.61
CA MET A 36 -5.16 49.65 -1.08
C MET A 36 -5.20 48.94 0.29
N TRP A 37 -4.63 47.74 0.41
CA TRP A 37 -4.58 47.00 1.67
C TRP A 37 -3.77 47.72 2.75
N GLY A 38 -2.61 48.27 2.40
CA GLY A 38 -1.79 49.05 3.34
C GLY A 38 -2.52 50.28 3.88
N THR A 39 -3.24 51.00 3.01
CA THR A 39 -4.05 52.16 3.40
C THR A 39 -5.21 51.74 4.31
N LEU A 40 -5.91 50.66 3.97
CA LEU A 40 -7.02 50.12 4.77
C LEU A 40 -6.55 49.74 6.19
N MET A 41 -5.42 49.03 6.30
CA MET A 41 -4.84 48.65 7.60
C MET A 41 -4.46 49.88 8.44
N SER A 42 -3.87 50.91 7.81
CA SER A 42 -3.52 52.17 8.49
C SER A 42 -4.75 52.91 9.02
N VAL A 43 -5.81 53.01 8.21
CA VAL A 43 -7.08 53.63 8.62
C VAL A 43 -7.71 52.88 9.79
N VAL A 44 -7.79 51.54 9.72
CA VAL A 44 -8.34 50.72 10.80
C VAL A 44 -7.52 50.88 12.09
N ALA A 45 -6.19 50.92 12.00
CA ALA A 45 -5.32 51.13 13.15
C ALA A 45 -5.57 52.50 13.83
N ILE A 46 -5.71 53.58 13.06
CA ILE A 46 -5.99 54.93 13.58
C ILE A 46 -7.36 54.96 14.29
N VAL A 47 -8.40 54.41 13.65
CA VAL A 47 -9.76 54.38 14.20
C VAL A 47 -9.83 53.58 15.50
N LEU A 48 -9.18 52.41 15.56
CA LEU A 48 -9.12 51.57 16.76
C LEU A 48 -8.34 52.24 17.89
N MET A 49 -7.23 52.91 17.56
CA MET A 49 -6.45 53.65 18.55
C MET A 49 -7.25 54.80 19.17
N GLN A 50 -8.09 55.47 18.36
CA GLN A 50 -8.94 56.57 18.82
C GLN A 50 -10.17 56.11 19.61
N SER A 51 -10.73 54.92 19.36
CA SER A 51 -12.00 54.48 19.99
C SER A 51 -11.88 54.03 21.45
N GLY A 52 -10.67 53.72 21.92
CA GLY A 52 -10.44 53.34 23.32
C GLY A 52 -9.08 52.72 23.61
N GLY A 53 -8.09 53.00 22.77
CA GLY A 53 -6.71 52.58 23.00
C GLY A 53 -6.49 51.07 22.98
N LEU A 54 -5.49 50.61 23.76
CA LEU A 54 -4.96 49.24 23.68
C LEU A 54 -5.98 48.16 24.08
N ALA A 55 -6.86 48.44 25.04
CA ALA A 55 -7.85 47.47 25.54
C ALA A 55 -8.90 47.09 24.47
N ASN A 56 -9.35 48.07 23.68
CA ASN A 56 -10.28 47.83 22.59
C ASN A 56 -9.63 47.04 21.46
N LEU A 57 -8.35 47.32 21.16
CA LEU A 57 -7.58 46.58 20.16
C LEU A 57 -7.48 45.10 20.54
N GLN A 58 -7.11 44.79 21.78
CA GLN A 58 -7.01 43.41 22.27
C GLN A 58 -8.35 42.66 22.19
N THR A 59 -9.44 43.31 22.58
CA THR A 59 -10.78 42.70 22.54
C THR A 59 -11.20 42.39 21.11
N MET A 60 -10.98 43.31 20.17
CA MET A 60 -11.28 43.10 18.76
C MET A 60 -10.45 41.97 18.15
N THR A 61 -9.15 41.89 18.48
CA THR A 61 -8.29 40.79 18.05
C THR A 61 -8.80 39.45 18.55
N LEU A 62 -9.28 39.35 19.79
CA LEU A 62 -9.82 38.11 20.34
C LEU A 62 -11.11 37.70 19.63
N ILE A 63 -12.00 38.65 19.36
CA ILE A 63 -13.25 38.42 18.62
C ILE A 63 -12.96 37.90 17.20
N VAL A 64 -11.96 38.45 16.51
CA VAL A 64 -11.56 38.01 15.16
C VAL A 64 -10.78 36.68 15.18
N ALA A 65 -9.99 36.43 16.21
CA ALA A 65 -9.19 35.22 16.34
C ALA A 65 -10.04 33.97 16.58
N LEU A 66 -11.16 34.09 17.30
CA LEU A 66 -12.04 32.96 17.63
C LEU A 66 -12.61 32.22 16.40
N PRO A 67 -13.28 32.89 15.42
CA PRO A 67 -13.76 32.22 14.22
C PRO A 67 -12.62 31.67 13.36
N PHE A 68 -11.48 32.35 13.32
CA PHE A 68 -10.30 31.86 12.60
C PHE A 68 -9.73 30.58 13.25
N ALA A 69 -9.74 30.48 14.58
CA ALA A 69 -9.34 29.28 15.30
C ALA A 69 -10.25 28.09 14.97
N LEU A 70 -11.57 28.31 14.87
CA LEU A 70 -12.51 27.27 14.42
C LEU A 70 -12.19 26.81 13.00
N LEU A 71 -11.90 27.75 12.08
CA LEU A 71 -11.49 27.44 10.71
C LEU A 71 -10.19 26.60 10.70
N MET A 72 -9.20 26.95 11.53
CA MET A 72 -7.98 26.16 11.69
C MET A 72 -8.26 24.73 12.16
N LEU A 73 -9.18 24.51 13.08
CA LEU A 73 -9.58 23.16 13.50
C LEU A 73 -10.18 22.35 12.35
N VAL A 74 -11.04 22.98 11.53
CA VAL A 74 -11.61 22.32 10.33
C VAL A 74 -10.51 21.96 9.33
N MET A 75 -9.53 22.84 9.11
CA MET A 75 -8.38 22.56 8.24
C MET A 75 -7.54 21.40 8.77
N CYS A 76 -7.25 21.37 10.07
CA CYS A 76 -6.54 20.24 10.70
C CYS A 76 -7.30 18.93 10.53
N PHE A 77 -8.63 18.93 10.71
CA PHE A 77 -9.46 17.75 10.52
C PHE A 77 -9.47 17.28 9.05
N SER A 78 -9.56 18.21 8.10
CA SER A 78 -9.49 17.91 6.67
C SER A 78 -8.15 17.28 6.28
N LEU A 79 -7.04 17.87 6.76
CA LEU A 79 -5.70 17.35 6.52
C LEU A 79 -5.53 15.95 7.13
N TRP A 80 -6.03 15.74 8.35
CA TRP A 80 -5.99 14.45 9.01
C TRP A 80 -6.74 13.37 8.21
N LYS A 81 -7.95 13.67 7.71
CA LYS A 81 -8.68 12.76 6.83
C LYS A 81 -7.93 12.48 5.52
N GLY A 82 -7.33 13.52 4.93
CA GLY A 82 -6.50 13.38 3.74
C GLY A 82 -5.31 12.43 3.97
N LEU A 83 -4.60 12.61 5.09
CA LEU A 83 -3.45 11.78 5.45
C LEU A 83 -3.84 10.33 5.73
N ILE A 84 -5.01 10.07 6.32
CA ILE A 84 -5.53 8.69 6.50
C ILE A 84 -5.80 8.04 5.14
N ALA A 85 -6.43 8.77 4.21
CA ALA A 85 -6.69 8.26 2.88
C ALA A 85 -5.39 7.96 2.12
N ASP A 86 -4.42 8.85 2.24
CA ASP A 86 -3.10 8.72 1.63
C ASP A 86 -2.31 7.54 2.22
N LYS A 87 -2.33 7.40 3.55
CA LYS A 87 -1.76 6.23 4.23
C LYS A 87 -2.39 4.93 3.72
N LYS A 88 -3.72 4.89 3.53
CA LYS A 88 -4.39 3.69 2.99
C LYS A 88 -3.90 3.38 1.58
N TYR A 89 -3.77 4.39 0.72
CA TYR A 89 -3.26 4.25 -0.64
C TYR A 89 -1.82 3.69 -0.65
N PHE A 90 -0.90 4.31 0.11
CA PHE A 90 0.51 3.89 0.15
C PHE A 90 0.76 2.60 0.95
N SER A 91 -0.10 2.26 1.90
CA SER A 91 0.01 0.99 2.66
C SER A 91 -0.56 -0.22 1.92
N THR A 92 -1.23 -0.02 0.79
CA THR A 92 -1.67 -1.11 -0.08
C THR A 92 -0.43 -1.74 -0.67
N LYS A 93 0.07 -2.81 -0.02
CA LYS A 93 1.20 -3.59 -0.52
C LYS A 93 0.88 -4.05 -1.94
N VAL A 94 1.77 -3.75 -2.87
CA VAL A 94 1.73 -4.35 -4.20
C VAL A 94 1.71 -5.87 -4.06
N ASN A 95 0.97 -6.56 -4.93
CA ASN A 95 0.95 -8.02 -4.94
C ASN A 95 2.42 -8.51 -5.03
N PRO A 96 2.91 -9.39 -4.14
CA PRO A 96 4.28 -9.92 -4.18
C PRO A 96 4.75 -10.37 -5.57
N THR A 97 3.81 -10.81 -6.41
CA THR A 97 4.03 -11.24 -7.79
C THR A 97 4.52 -10.13 -8.73
N SER A 98 4.26 -8.85 -8.43
CA SER A 98 4.74 -7.73 -9.26
C SER A 98 6.26 -7.57 -9.23
N ILE A 99 6.96 -8.19 -8.27
CA ILE A 99 8.43 -8.20 -8.18
C ILE A 99 9.06 -8.99 -9.34
N PHE A 100 8.34 -9.96 -9.90
CA PHE A 100 8.83 -10.83 -10.97
C PHE A 100 8.60 -10.25 -12.37
N TRP A 101 7.85 -9.16 -12.50
CA TRP A 101 7.52 -8.60 -13.81
C TRP A 101 8.75 -8.02 -14.52
N SER A 102 9.21 -8.72 -15.56
CA SER A 102 10.16 -8.14 -16.52
C SER A 102 9.44 -7.19 -17.48
N GLY A 103 10.12 -6.11 -17.86
CA GLY A 103 9.63 -5.16 -18.86
C GLY A 103 9.35 -5.79 -20.23
N ASP A 104 9.92 -6.96 -20.51
CA ASP A 104 9.79 -7.60 -21.83
C ASP A 104 8.40 -8.24 -22.06
N LYS A 105 7.67 -8.58 -21.00
CA LYS A 105 6.38 -9.30 -21.07
C LYS A 105 5.16 -8.44 -20.70
N TRP A 106 5.31 -7.11 -20.57
CA TRP A 106 4.26 -6.22 -20.06
C TRP A 106 2.93 -6.30 -20.82
N LYS A 107 2.96 -6.55 -22.15
CA LYS A 107 1.76 -6.69 -22.96
C LYS A 107 0.94 -7.93 -22.59
N SER A 108 1.63 -9.06 -22.33
CA SER A 108 1.00 -10.30 -21.88
C SER A 108 0.38 -10.12 -20.50
N HIS A 109 1.08 -9.44 -19.58
CA HIS A 109 0.54 -9.16 -18.26
C HIS A 109 -0.67 -8.24 -18.34
N LEU A 110 -0.63 -7.21 -19.18
CA LEU A 110 -1.78 -6.33 -19.39
C LEU A 110 -2.99 -7.08 -19.96
N GLU A 111 -2.78 -7.93 -20.97
CA GLU A 111 -3.86 -8.77 -21.52
C GLU A 111 -4.48 -9.67 -20.43
N GLN A 112 -3.64 -10.26 -19.57
CA GLN A 112 -4.08 -11.11 -18.48
C GLN A 112 -4.80 -10.31 -17.37
N MET A 113 -4.40 -9.07 -17.10
CA MET A 113 -5.08 -8.17 -16.15
C MET A 113 -6.46 -7.73 -16.66
N MET A 114 -6.61 -7.57 -17.96
CA MET A 114 -7.84 -7.11 -18.59
C MET A 114 -8.89 -8.22 -18.73
N ASN A 115 -8.54 -9.48 -18.47
CA ASN A 115 -9.48 -10.59 -18.59
C ASN A 115 -9.89 -11.13 -17.22
N GLN A 116 -11.19 -11.35 -17.01
CA GLN A 116 -11.70 -11.87 -15.76
C GLN A 116 -11.43 -13.38 -15.65
N THR A 117 -10.54 -13.76 -14.73
CA THR A 117 -10.15 -15.16 -14.52
C THR A 117 -11.31 -16.01 -14.02
N GLN A 118 -11.59 -17.10 -14.74
CA GLN A 118 -12.58 -18.09 -14.35
C GLN A 118 -11.91 -19.28 -13.67
N GLU A 119 -12.66 -20.07 -12.91
CA GLU A 119 -12.17 -21.28 -12.23
C GLU A 119 -11.49 -22.27 -13.20
N LYS A 120 -11.99 -22.37 -14.44
CA LYS A 120 -11.39 -23.20 -15.50
C LYS A 120 -9.99 -22.73 -15.89
N ASP A 121 -9.74 -21.42 -15.86
CA ASP A 121 -8.44 -20.84 -16.17
C ASP A 121 -7.45 -21.09 -15.04
N ILE A 122 -7.92 -21.10 -13.78
CA ILE A 122 -7.12 -21.53 -12.62
C ILE A 122 -6.71 -22.99 -12.77
N LEU A 123 -7.64 -23.88 -13.11
CA LEU A 123 -7.32 -25.29 -13.32
C LEU A 123 -6.30 -25.47 -14.47
N ARG A 124 -6.41 -24.67 -15.54
CA ARG A 124 -5.43 -24.65 -16.63
C ARG A 124 -4.06 -24.20 -16.14
N PHE A 125 -4.00 -23.12 -15.37
CA PHE A 125 -2.77 -22.62 -14.76
C PHE A 125 -2.11 -23.67 -13.85
N LEU A 126 -2.88 -24.30 -12.96
CA LEU A 126 -2.38 -25.34 -12.07
C LEU A 126 -1.80 -26.53 -12.85
N LYS A 127 -2.47 -26.97 -13.92
CA LYS A 127 -2.04 -28.13 -14.72
C LYS A 127 -0.88 -27.84 -15.67
N ASN A 128 -0.88 -26.66 -16.29
CA ASN A 128 0.04 -26.35 -17.40
C ASN A 128 1.21 -25.46 -17.00
N THR A 129 1.14 -24.78 -15.85
CA THR A 129 2.21 -23.88 -15.37
C THR A 129 2.75 -24.36 -14.04
N ALA A 130 1.90 -24.49 -13.02
CA ALA A 130 2.36 -24.80 -11.66
C ALA A 130 2.82 -26.26 -11.49
N LEU A 131 2.09 -27.23 -12.04
CA LEU A 131 2.45 -28.64 -11.95
C LEU A 131 3.78 -28.97 -12.65
N PRO A 132 4.07 -28.48 -13.87
CA PRO A 132 5.40 -28.60 -14.47
C PRO A 132 6.50 -27.97 -13.61
N ALA A 133 6.29 -26.75 -13.10
CA ALA A 133 7.23 -26.06 -12.22
C ALA A 133 7.60 -26.90 -10.98
N MET A 134 6.58 -27.41 -10.27
CA MET A 134 6.79 -28.26 -9.09
C MET A 134 7.47 -29.58 -9.42
N ARG A 135 7.15 -30.19 -10.56
CA ARG A 135 7.79 -31.44 -11.00
C ARG A 135 9.26 -31.24 -11.33
N GLU A 136 9.60 -30.16 -12.00
CA GLU A 136 10.98 -29.80 -12.32
C GLU A 136 11.79 -29.57 -11.03
N LEU A 137 11.26 -28.75 -10.12
CA LEU A 137 11.90 -28.51 -8.82
C LEU A 137 12.06 -29.81 -8.02
N ARG A 138 11.03 -30.66 -7.95
CA ARG A 138 11.10 -31.97 -7.29
C ARG A 138 12.20 -32.84 -7.89
N GLN A 139 12.30 -32.91 -9.21
CA GLN A 139 13.29 -33.76 -9.88
C GLN A 139 14.71 -33.33 -9.52
N GLU A 140 14.98 -32.02 -9.47
CA GLU A 140 16.27 -31.48 -9.05
C GLU A 140 16.55 -31.74 -7.56
N LEU A 141 15.57 -31.50 -6.67
CA LEU A 141 15.72 -31.71 -5.22
C LEU A 141 15.95 -33.18 -4.85
N THR A 142 15.20 -34.11 -5.45
CA THR A 142 15.37 -35.54 -5.21
C THR A 142 16.62 -36.08 -5.91
N GLY A 143 16.89 -35.65 -7.15
CA GLY A 143 18.00 -36.19 -7.95
C GLY A 143 19.37 -35.75 -7.47
N LYS A 144 19.57 -34.48 -7.13
CA LYS A 144 20.88 -33.96 -6.70
C LYS A 144 21.09 -33.94 -5.20
N TYR A 145 20.03 -33.72 -4.43
CA TYR A 145 20.12 -33.48 -2.98
C TYR A 145 19.49 -34.60 -2.13
N ASN A 146 18.96 -35.66 -2.77
CA ASN A 146 18.39 -36.84 -2.11
C ASN A 146 17.30 -36.50 -1.06
N LEU A 147 16.53 -35.44 -1.33
CA LEU A 147 15.41 -35.01 -0.48
C LEU A 147 14.13 -35.79 -0.84
N SER A 148 13.34 -36.12 0.19
CA SER A 148 12.00 -36.69 0.01
C SER A 148 11.01 -35.58 -0.28
N VAL A 149 10.56 -35.50 -1.54
CA VAL A 149 9.66 -34.45 -2.01
C VAL A 149 8.42 -35.08 -2.66
N GLU A 150 7.25 -34.77 -2.12
CA GLU A 150 5.94 -35.20 -2.59
C GLU A 150 5.20 -34.06 -3.29
N ILE A 151 4.38 -34.39 -4.29
CA ILE A 151 3.49 -33.42 -4.94
C ILE A 151 2.06 -33.94 -4.85
N ASN A 152 1.20 -33.20 -4.14
CA ASN A 152 -0.21 -33.53 -4.00
C ASN A 152 -1.04 -32.77 -5.04
N THR A 153 -1.75 -33.51 -5.89
CA THR A 153 -2.64 -32.94 -6.90
C THR A 153 -4.09 -33.08 -6.45
N LEU A 154 -4.71 -31.98 -6.03
CA LEU A 154 -6.06 -31.93 -5.46
C LEU A 154 -7.04 -31.29 -6.46
N PHE A 155 -7.02 -31.72 -7.72
CA PHE A 155 -7.79 -31.07 -8.80
C PHE A 155 -9.27 -31.43 -8.84
N GLU A 156 -9.69 -32.46 -8.12
CA GLU A 156 -11.08 -32.96 -8.10
C GLU A 156 -11.90 -32.40 -6.92
N GLN A 157 -11.29 -31.58 -6.06
CA GLN A 157 -11.98 -30.93 -4.95
C GLN A 157 -12.74 -29.68 -5.41
N GLU A 158 -13.70 -29.22 -4.60
CA GLU A 158 -14.43 -27.95 -4.84
C GLU A 158 -13.48 -26.75 -4.96
N GLU A 159 -12.36 -26.76 -4.23
CA GLU A 159 -11.25 -25.82 -4.41
C GLU A 159 -10.04 -26.57 -4.99
N PRO A 160 -9.82 -26.54 -6.32
CA PRO A 160 -8.66 -27.18 -6.92
C PRO A 160 -7.37 -26.65 -6.31
N ALA A 161 -6.52 -27.56 -5.83
CA ALA A 161 -5.25 -27.21 -5.23
C ALA A 161 -4.08 -28.09 -5.72
N LEU A 162 -2.88 -27.58 -5.53
CA LEU A 162 -1.63 -28.23 -5.88
C LEU A 162 -0.58 -27.91 -4.81
N GLU A 163 0.05 -28.93 -4.24
CA GLU A 163 1.02 -28.77 -3.16
C GLU A 163 2.35 -29.44 -3.52
N LEU A 164 3.44 -28.80 -3.12
CA LEU A 164 4.78 -29.38 -3.06
C LEU A 164 5.20 -29.48 -1.60
N VAL A 165 5.48 -30.70 -1.13
CA VAL A 165 5.84 -31.00 0.25
C VAL A 165 7.26 -31.58 0.28
N ILE A 166 8.15 -31.01 1.09
CA ILE A 166 9.49 -31.53 1.34
C ILE A 166 9.51 -32.08 2.76
N HIS A 167 9.61 -33.42 2.88
CA HIS A 167 9.59 -34.10 4.16
C HIS A 167 10.92 -33.95 4.91
N LYS A 168 10.84 -33.78 6.22
CA LYS A 168 11.99 -33.75 7.14
C LYS A 168 11.79 -34.75 8.27
N GLU A 169 12.85 -35.46 8.65
CA GLU A 169 12.76 -36.53 9.67
C GLU A 169 12.53 -35.99 11.08
N SER A 170 13.13 -34.84 11.43
CA SER A 170 13.14 -34.32 12.81
C SER A 170 12.53 -32.93 12.94
N MET A 171 12.04 -32.33 11.85
CA MET A 171 11.47 -30.99 11.82
C MET A 171 10.14 -31.01 11.06
N ARG A 172 9.35 -29.94 11.16
CA ARG A 172 8.12 -29.79 10.37
C ARG A 172 8.43 -29.86 8.87
N ASP A 173 7.50 -30.38 8.09
CA ASP A 173 7.66 -30.41 6.63
C ASP A 173 7.52 -29.01 6.04
N PHE A 174 8.27 -28.76 4.96
CA PHE A 174 8.05 -27.56 4.15
C PHE A 174 6.92 -27.84 3.17
N MET A 175 5.90 -26.97 3.12
CA MET A 175 4.79 -27.06 2.18
C MET A 175 4.60 -25.74 1.44
N TYR A 176 4.57 -25.83 0.11
CA TYR A 176 4.17 -24.75 -0.78
C TYR A 176 2.92 -25.20 -1.54
N GLY A 177 1.76 -24.61 -1.23
CA GLY A 177 0.49 -24.91 -1.86
C GLY A 177 -0.01 -23.75 -2.71
N ILE A 178 -0.72 -24.04 -3.80
CA ILE A 178 -1.50 -23.08 -4.59
C ILE A 178 -2.93 -23.62 -4.69
N LYS A 179 -3.92 -22.82 -4.33
CA LYS A 179 -5.35 -23.17 -4.41
C LYS A 179 -6.18 -22.13 -5.15
N SER A 180 -7.31 -22.56 -5.70
CA SER A 180 -8.33 -21.66 -6.24
C SER A 180 -9.07 -20.94 -5.10
N VAL A 181 -9.13 -19.60 -5.16
CA VAL A 181 -9.91 -18.79 -4.22
C VAL A 181 -10.89 -17.91 -5.01
N GLY A 182 -12.18 -18.03 -4.72
CA GLY A 182 -13.20 -17.15 -5.27
C GLY A 182 -13.26 -15.81 -4.53
N ARG A 183 -13.36 -14.72 -5.28
CA ARG A 183 -13.48 -13.36 -4.75
C ARG A 183 -14.68 -12.65 -5.36
N GLU A 184 -15.52 -12.08 -4.51
CA GLU A 184 -16.66 -11.27 -4.96
C GLU A 184 -16.19 -9.95 -5.57
N VAL A 185 -16.77 -9.62 -6.72
CA VAL A 185 -16.54 -8.38 -7.44
C VAL A 185 -17.66 -7.40 -7.10
N SER A 186 -17.29 -6.15 -6.76
CA SER A 186 -18.26 -5.10 -6.45
C SER A 186 -19.18 -4.81 -7.64
N GLU A 187 -20.48 -4.65 -7.39
CA GLU A 187 -21.47 -4.26 -8.41
C GLU A 187 -21.11 -2.96 -9.13
N GLN A 188 -20.38 -2.05 -8.49
CA GLN A 188 -19.91 -0.81 -9.10
C GLN A 188 -18.93 -1.05 -10.25
N LEU A 189 -18.08 -2.08 -10.14
CA LEU A 189 -17.13 -2.46 -11.18
C LEU A 189 -17.83 -3.18 -12.34
N ILE A 190 -18.87 -3.95 -12.05
CA ILE A 190 -19.69 -4.66 -13.05
C ILE A 190 -20.50 -3.66 -13.88
N ASN A 191 -20.99 -2.58 -13.24
CA ASN A 191 -21.81 -1.57 -13.90
C ASN A 191 -21.01 -0.44 -14.55
N ASP A 192 -19.67 -0.48 -14.52
CA ASP A 192 -18.83 0.55 -15.15
C ASP A 192 -18.76 0.32 -16.67
N GLU A 193 -19.30 1.27 -17.44
CA GLU A 193 -19.29 1.22 -18.91
C GLU A 193 -17.86 1.19 -19.51
N ASN A 194 -16.85 1.63 -18.75
CA ASN A 194 -15.45 1.63 -19.18
C ASN A 194 -14.73 0.29 -18.90
N LEU A 195 -15.38 -0.66 -18.22
CA LEU A 195 -14.82 -1.97 -17.89
C LEU A 195 -15.70 -3.12 -18.42
N PRO A 196 -15.95 -3.22 -19.74
CA PRO A 196 -16.89 -4.18 -20.32
C PRO A 196 -16.49 -5.66 -20.16
N HIS A 197 -15.27 -5.92 -19.68
CA HIS A 197 -14.71 -7.25 -19.44
C HIS A 197 -15.05 -7.81 -18.06
N ILE A 198 -15.54 -6.98 -17.13
CA ILE A 198 -15.96 -7.41 -15.80
C ILE A 198 -17.46 -7.69 -15.83
N GLN A 199 -17.82 -8.96 -16.02
CA GLN A 199 -19.23 -9.36 -16.21
C GLN A 199 -19.75 -10.31 -15.13
N HIS A 200 -18.85 -11.02 -14.44
CA HIS A 200 -19.21 -11.97 -13.41
C HIS A 200 -19.07 -11.36 -12.01
N ASN A 201 -19.97 -11.73 -11.10
CA ASN A 201 -19.94 -11.33 -9.70
C ASN A 201 -18.84 -12.02 -8.89
N VAL A 202 -18.23 -13.08 -9.42
CA VAL A 202 -17.13 -13.82 -8.80
C VAL A 202 -15.99 -13.96 -9.79
N THR A 203 -14.78 -13.63 -9.35
CA THR A 203 -13.52 -13.91 -10.04
C THR A 203 -12.74 -14.95 -9.22
N TYR A 204 -12.02 -15.85 -9.87
CA TYR A 204 -11.16 -16.82 -9.19
C TYR A 204 -9.69 -16.42 -9.33
N GLU A 205 -8.94 -16.53 -8.25
CA GLU A 205 -7.51 -16.20 -8.20
C GLU A 205 -6.72 -17.43 -7.66
N PRO A 206 -5.56 -17.78 -8.24
CA PRO A 206 -4.69 -18.83 -7.72
C PRO A 206 -3.86 -18.26 -6.56
N TYR A 207 -4.19 -18.67 -5.35
CA TYR A 207 -3.61 -18.12 -4.13
C TYR A 207 -2.66 -19.12 -3.47
N THR A 208 -1.47 -18.67 -3.09
CA THR A 208 -0.54 -19.50 -2.33
C THR A 208 -1.02 -19.73 -0.90
N TYR A 209 -0.63 -20.86 -0.32
CA TYR A 209 -0.81 -21.13 1.11
C TYR A 209 0.34 -22.00 1.62
N PHE A 210 0.58 -21.90 2.92
CA PHE A 210 1.76 -22.44 3.57
C PHE A 210 1.38 -23.07 4.91
N PHE A 211 2.16 -24.06 5.35
CA PHE A 211 1.87 -24.78 6.60
C PHE A 211 2.10 -23.92 7.85
N ASP A 212 2.93 -22.87 7.75
CA ASP A 212 3.21 -21.91 8.82
C ASP A 212 2.05 -20.93 9.09
N GLY A 213 0.95 -21.02 8.32
CA GLY A 213 -0.24 -20.19 8.49
C GLY A 213 -0.05 -18.74 8.06
N ARG A 214 1.05 -18.41 7.37
CA ARG A 214 1.26 -17.05 6.85
C ARG A 214 0.27 -16.72 5.73
N VAL A 215 0.05 -15.43 5.55
CA VAL A 215 -0.80 -14.92 4.47
C VAL A 215 -0.15 -15.25 3.12
N GLY A 216 -0.91 -15.90 2.26
CA GLY A 216 -0.55 -16.16 0.86
C GLY A 216 -0.59 -14.93 -0.03
N TYR A 217 -0.42 -15.16 -1.32
CA TYR A 217 -0.54 -14.15 -2.36
C TYR A 217 -0.94 -14.79 -3.69
N ASP A 218 -1.49 -13.97 -4.57
CA ASP A 218 -1.94 -14.36 -5.91
C ASP A 218 -0.74 -14.53 -6.85
N VAL A 219 -0.61 -15.71 -7.46
CA VAL A 219 0.48 -16.09 -8.38
C VAL A 219 0.05 -16.20 -9.84
N GLN A 220 -1.13 -15.67 -10.21
CA GLN A 220 -1.75 -15.84 -11.52
C GLN A 220 -0.83 -15.45 -12.69
N TYR A 221 -0.02 -14.42 -12.48
CA TYR A 221 0.82 -13.82 -13.51
C TYR A 221 2.23 -14.43 -13.60
N MET A 222 2.55 -15.41 -12.74
CA MET A 222 3.87 -16.05 -12.77
C MET A 222 3.96 -17.08 -13.87
N ASP A 223 5.08 -17.11 -14.58
CA ASP A 223 5.43 -18.24 -15.42
C ASP A 223 6.06 -19.41 -14.62
N GLN A 224 6.42 -20.48 -15.33
CA GLN A 224 7.02 -21.66 -14.71
C GLN A 224 8.34 -21.35 -13.98
N ASP A 225 9.22 -20.56 -14.59
CA ASP A 225 10.54 -20.25 -14.04
C ASP A 225 10.40 -19.30 -12.83
N GLU A 226 9.49 -18.34 -12.92
CA GLU A 226 9.14 -17.42 -11.83
C GLU A 226 8.54 -18.15 -10.64
N LEU A 227 7.67 -19.15 -10.87
CA LEU A 227 7.15 -20.02 -9.80
C LEU A 227 8.24 -20.85 -9.14
N ILE A 228 9.20 -21.39 -9.91
CA ILE A 228 10.35 -22.12 -9.35
C ILE A 228 11.19 -21.19 -8.47
N ALA A 229 11.50 -19.99 -8.96
CA ALA A 229 12.25 -18.99 -8.21
C ALA A 229 11.52 -18.57 -6.93
N ASP A 230 10.19 -18.43 -6.98
CA ASP A 230 9.36 -18.13 -5.81
C ASP A 230 9.38 -19.26 -4.78
N MET A 231 9.20 -20.51 -5.21
CA MET A 231 9.29 -21.68 -4.33
C MET A 231 10.67 -21.76 -3.65
N LEU A 232 11.76 -21.49 -4.37
CA LEU A 232 13.12 -21.47 -3.82
C LEU A 232 13.31 -20.38 -2.77
N LYS A 233 12.80 -19.16 -3.02
CA LYS A 233 12.83 -18.06 -2.02
C LYS A 233 12.06 -18.45 -0.76
N GLN A 234 10.90 -19.08 -0.91
CA GLN A 234 10.13 -19.54 0.25
C GLN A 234 10.82 -20.68 0.99
N TYR A 235 11.53 -21.56 0.28
CA TYR A 235 12.34 -22.61 0.89
C TYR A 235 13.56 -22.05 1.63
N GLU A 236 14.27 -21.06 1.06
CA GLU A 236 15.35 -20.35 1.74
C GLU A 236 14.86 -19.68 3.03
N ARG A 237 13.73 -18.99 2.97
CA ARG A 237 13.09 -18.40 4.15
C ARG A 237 12.78 -19.46 5.21
N TYR A 238 12.26 -20.61 4.79
CA TYR A 238 12.00 -21.72 5.69
C TYR A 238 13.28 -22.23 6.36
N LEU A 239 14.38 -22.40 5.62
CA LEU A 239 15.68 -22.79 6.18
C LEU A 239 16.21 -21.76 7.19
N SER A 240 16.10 -20.46 6.89
CA SER A 240 16.52 -19.40 7.81
C SER A 240 15.71 -19.41 9.12
N LEU A 241 14.41 -19.74 9.07
CA LEU A 241 13.58 -19.86 10.26
C LEU A 241 13.96 -21.08 11.11
N LEU A 242 14.36 -22.18 10.48
CA LEU A 242 14.85 -23.36 11.23
C LEU A 242 16.15 -23.07 11.96
N ASP A 243 17.05 -22.29 11.37
CA ASP A 243 18.33 -21.93 11.98
C ASP A 243 18.12 -21.07 13.24
N ASP A 244 17.24 -20.07 13.15
CA ASP A 244 16.93 -19.15 14.26
C ASP A 244 16.25 -19.90 15.43
N VAL A 245 15.27 -20.76 15.13
CA VAL A 245 14.61 -21.62 16.14
C VAL A 245 15.60 -22.62 16.75
N GLY A 246 16.53 -23.16 15.95
CA GLY A 246 17.60 -24.02 16.43
C GLY A 246 18.51 -23.29 17.42
N GLN A 247 18.84 -22.03 17.16
CA GLN A 247 19.65 -21.20 18.06
C GLN A 247 18.92 -20.87 19.37
N GLU A 248 17.63 -20.54 19.34
CA GLU A 248 16.83 -20.29 20.54
C GLU A 248 16.71 -21.54 21.44
N LEU A 249 16.48 -22.72 20.85
CA LEU A 249 16.40 -23.98 21.60
C LEU A 249 17.74 -24.32 22.27
N MET A 250 18.85 -24.15 21.56
CA MET A 250 20.21 -24.38 22.09
C MET A 250 20.58 -23.39 23.21
N ALA A 251 20.10 -22.15 23.12
CA ALA A 251 20.30 -21.14 24.17
C ALA A 251 19.49 -21.46 25.44
N HIS A 252 18.28 -21.99 25.30
CA HIS A 252 17.43 -22.43 26.41
C HIS A 252 17.99 -23.69 27.11
N GLU A 253 18.53 -24.66 26.35
CA GLU A 253 19.11 -25.88 26.92
C GLU A 253 20.40 -25.59 27.72
N GLN A 254 21.21 -24.62 27.29
CA GLN A 254 22.38 -24.17 28.05
C GLN A 254 22.03 -23.41 29.33
N THR A 255 20.86 -22.77 29.39
CA THR A 255 20.41 -22.08 30.61
C THR A 255 19.82 -23.04 31.63
N GLU A 256 19.10 -24.10 31.20
CA GLU A 256 18.64 -25.16 32.11
C GLU A 256 19.78 -26.06 32.63
N LEU A 257 20.86 -26.24 31.86
CA LEU A 257 22.05 -26.99 32.32
C LEU A 257 22.96 -26.17 33.26
N ALA A 258 22.70 -24.87 33.40
CA ALA A 258 23.46 -23.94 34.24
C ALA A 258 22.77 -23.63 35.59
N GLU A 259 21.56 -24.16 35.83
CA GLU A 259 20.87 -24.18 37.14
C GLU A 259 20.99 -25.55 37.83
#